data_AF-X1U1X1-F1
#
_entry.id   AF-X1U1X1-F1
#
_cell.length_a   1.000
_cell.length_b   1.000
_cell.length_c   1.000
_cell.angle_alpha   90.00
_cell.angle_beta   90.00
_cell.angle_gamma   90.00
#
_symmetry.space_group_name_H-M   'P 1'
#
loop_
_entity.id
_entity.type
_entity.pdbx_description
1 polymer ?
#
loop_
_entity_poly.entity_id
_entity_poly.type
_entity_poly.pdbx_seq_one_letter_code
_entity_poly.pdbx_strand_id
1 'polypeptide(L)' 'MELIDTHCHLTFDQLAGDVEAVIARSREAGVTGWITVGTDVEQNRKAIEFAEKFKNM' A
#
# COMPACT_ATOMS: atom_id res chain seq x y z
N MET A 1 -6.66 -9.68 -15.62
CA MET A 1 -7.13 -10.29 -14.36
C MET A 1 -6.91 -9.25 -13.29
N GLU A 2 -7.92 -8.90 -12.50
CA GLU A 2 -7.76 -7.98 -11.38
C GLU A 2 -7.30 -8.75 -10.15
N LEU A 3 -6.16 -8.38 -9.58
CA LEU A 3 -5.67 -8.91 -8.31
C LEU A 3 -5.83 -7.85 -7.22
N ILE A 4 -6.25 -8.29 -6.03
CA ILE A 4 -6.29 -7.47 -4.83
C ILE A 4 -5.30 -8.05 -3.83
N ASP A 5 -4.33 -7.25 -3.41
CA ASP A 5 -3.46 -7.60 -2.29
C ASP A 5 -4.21 -7.31 -0.99
N THR A 6 -4.75 -8.36 -0.37
CA THR A 6 -5.63 -8.23 0.79
C THR A 6 -4.88 -7.96 2.10
N HIS A 7 -3.54 -8.01 2.12
CA HIS A 7 -2.76 -7.74 3.32
C HIS A 7 -1.33 -7.33 2.97
N CYS A 8 -1.04 -6.03 3.08
CA CYS A 8 0.31 -5.49 2.89
C CYS A 8 0.64 -4.44 3.96
N HIS A 9 1.92 -4.08 4.06
CA HIS A 9 2.43 -3.07 5.00
C HIS A 9 3.19 -1.97 4.24
N LEU A 10 2.49 -1.21 3.39
CA LEU A 10 3.11 -0.24 2.48
C LEU A 10 3.66 1.01 3.19
N THR A 11 3.28 1.24 4.43
CA THR A 11 3.73 2.38 5.26
C THR A 11 4.92 2.07 6.17
N PHE A 12 5.50 0.87 6.05
CA PHE A 12 6.67 0.49 6.83
C PHE A 12 7.93 1.22 6.35
N ASP A 13 8.81 1.54 7.30
CA ASP A 13 10.00 2.37 7.05
C ASP A 13 10.95 1.74 6.00
N GLN A 14 10.95 0.41 5.90
CA GLN A 14 11.70 -0.33 4.88
C GLN A 14 11.30 0.04 3.44
N LEU A 15 10.10 0.58 3.24
CA LEU A 15 9.58 0.98 1.92
C LEU A 15 9.51 2.51 1.75
N ALA A 16 9.87 3.32 2.74
CA ALA A 16 9.66 4.76 2.73
C ALA A 16 10.28 5.48 1.51
N GLY A 17 11.36 4.96 0.94
CA GLY A 17 12.01 5.50 -0.26
C GLY A 17 11.62 4.83 -1.59
N ASP A 18 10.83 3.76 -1.59
CA ASP A 18 10.53 2.95 -2.79
C ASP A 18 9.04 2.63 -2.97
N VAL A 19 8.16 3.07 -2.04
CA VAL A 19 6.75 2.66 -2.03
C VAL A 19 6.01 3.00 -3.33
N GLU A 20 6.29 4.15 -3.94
CA GLU A 20 5.69 4.52 -5.23
C GLU A 20 6.11 3.57 -6.36
N ALA A 21 7.37 3.16 -6.38
CA ALA A 21 7.88 2.22 -7.37
C ALA A 21 7.36 0.80 -7.11
N VAL A 22 7.14 0.40 -5.85
CA VAL A 22 6.46 -0.85 -5.49
C VAL A 22 5.02 -0.85 -6.04
N ILE A 23 4.27 0.24 -5.88
CA ILE A 23 2.91 0.38 -6.43
C ILE A 23 2.93 0.33 -7.97
N ALA A 24 3.91 0.98 -8.61
CA ALA A 24 4.03 0.91 -10.06
C ALA A 24 4.28 -0.52 -10.56
N ARG A 25 5.25 -1.23 -9.96
CA ARG A 25 5.57 -2.62 -10.31
C ARG A 25 4.42 -3.59 -10.02
N SER A 26 3.67 -3.39 -8.92
CA SER A 26 2.53 -4.25 -8.59
C SER A 26 1.38 -4.08 -9.58
N ARG A 27 1.15 -2.86 -10.10
CA ARG A 27 0.20 -2.61 -11.19
C ARG A 27 0.61 -3.30 -12.49
N GLU A 28 1.89 -3.26 -12.86
CA GLU A 28 2.42 -4.00 -14.02
C GLU A 28 2.20 -5.51 -13.87
N ALA A 29 2.24 -6.03 -12.64
CA ALA A 29 1.94 -7.42 -12.32
C ALA A 29 0.43 -7.75 -12.24
N GLY A 30 -0.46 -6.77 -12.42
CA GLY A 30 -1.92 -6.95 -12.43
C GLY A 30 -2.62 -6.72 -11.09
N VAL A 31 -1.93 -6.19 -10.07
CA VAL A 31 -2.56 -5.77 -8.81
C VAL A 31 -3.25 -4.42 -9.01
N THR A 32 -4.56 -4.39 -8.79
CA THR A 32 -5.41 -3.22 -9.03
C THR A 32 -6.03 -2.65 -7.75
N GLY A 33 -5.86 -3.34 -6.61
CA GLY A 33 -6.23 -2.86 -5.28
C GLY A 33 -5.35 -3.45 -4.17
N TRP A 34 -5.29 -2.74 -3.04
CA TRP A 34 -4.48 -3.11 -1.88
C TRP A 34 -5.26 -2.87 -0.60
N ILE A 35 -4.94 -3.62 0.44
CA ILE A 35 -5.35 -3.34 1.81
C ILE A 35 -4.06 -3.21 2.62
N THR A 36 -3.63 -1.98 2.88
CA THR A 36 -2.46 -1.71 3.73
C THR A 36 -2.88 -1.62 5.19
N VAL A 37 -2.26 -2.42 6.06
CA VAL A 37 -2.63 -2.48 7.48
C VAL A 37 -1.50 -1.93 8.37
N GLY A 38 -1.89 -1.22 9.42
CA GLY A 38 -0.99 -0.85 10.50
C GLY A 38 -0.97 -1.90 11.62
N THR A 39 0.13 -1.95 12.37
CA THR A 39 0.32 -2.86 13.51
C THR A 39 0.10 -2.18 14.86
N ASP A 40 -0.01 -0.86 14.87
CA ASP A 40 -0.20 -0.01 16.04
C ASP A 40 -0.93 1.29 15.65
N VAL A 41 -1.20 2.16 16.63
CA VAL A 41 -1.95 3.40 16.42
C VAL A 41 -1.23 4.37 15.49
N GLU A 42 0.11 4.45 15.53
CA GLU A 42 0.87 5.34 14.66
C GLU A 42 0.83 4.82 13.22
N GLN A 43 1.06 3.52 13.03
CA GLN A 43 0.99 2.88 11.72
C GLN A 43 -0.42 2.94 11.12
N ASN A 44 -1.47 2.82 11.94
CA ASN A 44 -2.85 2.96 11.47
C ASN A 44 -3.13 4.38 10.92
N ARG A 45 -2.58 5.43 11.55
CA ARG A 45 -2.69 6.80 11.03
C ARG A 45 -1.96 6.94 9.70
N LYS A 46 -0.73 6.43 9.61
CA LYS A 46 0.03 6.40 8.35
C LYS A 46 -0.74 5.68 7.25
N ALA A 47 -1.38 4.54 7.55
CA ALA A 47 -2.18 3.78 6.60
C ALA A 47 -3.38 4.58 6.07
N ILE A 48 -4.11 5.29 6.94
CA ILE A 48 -5.22 6.16 6.55
C ILE A 48 -4.75 7.29 5.64
N GLU A 49 -3.70 8.03 6.05
CA GLU A 49 -3.12 9.11 5.24
C GLU A 49 -2.58 8.60 3.90
N PHE A 50 -2.04 7.38 3.88
CA PHE A 50 -1.53 6.74 2.68
C PHE A 50 -2.64 6.34 1.72
N ALA A 51 -3.79 5.87 2.23
CA ALA A 51 -4.95 5.50 1.42
C ALA A 51 -5.51 6.69 0.63
N GLU A 52 -5.39 7.92 1.14
CA GLU A 52 -5.81 9.13 0.43
C GLU A 52 -4.92 9.45 -0.78
N LYS A 53 -3.69 8.93 -0.84
CA LYS A 53 -2.71 9.22 -1.91
C LYS A 53 -2.89 8.33 -3.14
N PHE A 54 -3.46 7.14 -2.99
CA PHE A 54 -3.56 6.14 -4.06
C PHE A 54 -5.00 5.68 -4.24
N LYS A 55 -5.51 5.79 -5.48
CA LYS A 55 -6.80 5.21 -5.82
C LYS A 55 -6.77 3.69 -5.62
N ASN A 56 -7.87 3.13 -5.08
CA ASN A 56 -8.06 1.71 -4.76
C ASN A 56 -7.08 1.16 -3.70
N MET A 57 -6.62 2.03 -2.79
CA MET A 57 -5.95 1.66 -1.54
C MET A 57 -6.97 1.49 -0.41
#